data_AF-A0A920UHC5-F1
#
_entry.id   AF-A0A920UHC5-F1
#
_cell.length_a   1.000
_cell.length_b   1.000
_cell.length_c   1.000
_cell.angle_alpha   90.00
_cell.angle_beta   90.00
_cell.angle_gamma   90.00
#
_symmetry.space_group_name_H-M   'P 1'
#
loop_
_entity.id
_entity.type
_entity.pdbx_description
1 polymer ?
#
loop_
_entity_poly.entity_id
_entity_poly.type
_entity_poly.pdbx_seq_one_letter_code
_entity_poly.pdbx_strand_id
1 'polypeptide(L)'
;MLDMGDFVGGMLKYFRKHPLPKLTIGGGFGKLTKLAQGQLDLHSRRSQVDFILLAEQLRELGATSKLCRQAMEANTANEVLNWHKMNHLRLQTVLQKKLD
;
A
#
# COMPACT_ATOMS: atom_id res chain seq x y z
N MET A 1 -13.32 8.57 14.59
CA MET A 1 -12.81 7.60 13.58
C MET A 1 -13.98 7.24 12.68
N LEU A 2 -13.80 7.24 11.37
CA LEU A 2 -14.82 6.86 10.39
C LEU A 2 -14.39 5.55 9.73
N ASP A 3 -15.32 4.61 9.52
CA ASP A 3 -15.04 3.36 8.82
C ASP A 3 -15.29 3.52 7.32
N MET A 4 -14.24 3.36 6.51
CA MET A 4 -14.34 3.44 5.05
C MET A 4 -14.70 2.08 4.40
N GLY A 5 -14.61 0.98 5.16
CA GLY A 5 -14.70 -0.37 4.63
C GLY A 5 -13.61 -0.69 3.59
N ASP A 6 -14.01 -1.32 2.48
CA ASP A 6 -13.13 -1.61 1.34
C ASP A 6 -13.20 -0.54 0.24
N PHE A 7 -14.14 0.41 0.31
CA PHE A 7 -14.43 1.33 -0.79
C PHE A 7 -13.95 2.76 -0.52
N VAL A 8 -12.62 2.93 -0.53
CA VAL A 8 -11.95 4.21 -0.27
C VAL A 8 -12.29 5.29 -1.31
N GLY A 9 -12.67 4.90 -2.54
CA GLY A 9 -13.07 5.85 -3.58
C GLY A 9 -14.27 6.73 -3.19
N GLY A 10 -15.27 6.17 -2.51
CA GLY A 10 -16.43 6.93 -2.03
C GLY A 10 -16.03 8.00 -1.00
N MET A 11 -15.16 7.62 -0.06
CA MET A 11 -14.62 8.51 0.96
C MET A 11 -13.80 9.65 0.33
N LEU A 12 -12.90 9.33 -0.60
CA LEU A 12 -12.08 10.35 -1.30
C LEU A 12 -12.95 11.29 -2.15
N LYS A 13 -14.01 10.78 -2.81
CA LYS A 13 -14.97 11.60 -3.55
C LYS A 13 -15.68 12.61 -2.65
N TYR A 14 -16.04 12.21 -1.43
CA TYR A 14 -16.65 13.10 -0.44
C TYR A 14 -15.67 14.17 0.02
N PHE A 15 -14.46 13.79 0.44
CA PHE A 15 -13.46 14.74 0.92
C PHE A 15 -12.94 15.70 -0.14
N ARG A 16 -13.03 15.35 -1.43
CA ARG A 16 -12.79 16.30 -2.51
C ARG A 16 -13.74 17.50 -2.49
N LYS A 17 -14.99 17.30 -2.04
CA LYS A 17 -15.99 18.38 -1.87
C LYS A 17 -15.97 19.01 -0.48
N HIS A 18 -15.47 18.27 0.51
CA HIS A 18 -15.41 18.67 1.91
C HIS A 18 -13.98 18.47 2.44
N PRO A 19 -13.02 19.30 2.03
CA PRO A 19 -11.61 19.09 2.34
C PRO A 19 -11.38 19.21 3.85
N LEU A 20 -10.55 18.30 4.38
CA LEU A 20 -10.06 18.36 5.75
C LEU A 20 -8.60 18.85 5.74
N PRO A 21 -8.16 19.64 6.74
CA PRO A 21 -6.76 20.05 6.84
C PRO A 21 -5.78 18.87 6.92
N LYS A 22 -6.22 17.73 7.46
CA LYS A 22 -5.44 16.51 7.58
C LYS A 22 -6.35 15.28 7.51
N LEU A 23 -5.99 14.31 6.65
CA LEU A 23 -6.63 13.01 6.57
C LEU A 23 -5.62 11.91 6.92
N THR A 24 -5.95 11.10 7.92
CA THR A 24 -5.17 9.90 8.27
C THR A 24 -5.95 8.67 7.84
N ILE A 25 -5.38 7.86 6.95
CA ILE A 25 -5.97 6.58 6.51
C ILE A 25 -5.25 5.45 7.23
N GLY A 26 -5.99 4.72 8.07
CA GLY A 26 -5.53 3.49 8.71
C GLY A 26 -6.03 2.27 7.96
N GLY A 27 -5.25 1.19 7.91
CA GLY A 27 -5.66 -0.06 7.29
C GLY A 27 -4.59 -1.14 7.34
N GLY A 28 -4.98 -2.37 7.02
CA GLY A 28 -4.02 -3.46 6.84
C GLY A 28 -3.10 -3.21 5.64
N PHE A 29 -1.86 -3.70 5.71
CA PHE A 29 -0.82 -3.44 4.70
C PHE A 29 -1.30 -3.70 3.28
N GLY A 30 -1.96 -4.83 3.00
CA GLY A 30 -2.49 -5.12 1.66
C GLY A 30 -3.51 -4.10 1.14
N LYS A 31 -4.38 -3.54 1.99
CA LYS A 31 -5.32 -2.48 1.58
C LYS A 31 -4.58 -1.19 1.26
N LEU A 32 -3.63 -0.82 2.12
CA LEU A 32 -2.82 0.38 1.94
C LEU A 32 -1.93 0.27 0.69
N THR A 33 -1.33 -0.89 0.43
CA THR A 33 -0.57 -1.16 -0.80
C THR A 33 -1.46 -1.00 -2.02
N LYS A 34 -2.68 -1.57 -2.02
CA LYS A 34 -3.60 -1.41 -3.15
C LYS A 34 -3.99 0.04 -3.39
N LEU A 35 -4.27 0.78 -2.31
CA LEU A 35 -4.53 2.22 -2.38
C LEU A 35 -3.31 2.98 -2.96
N ALA A 36 -2.10 2.66 -2.51
CA ALA A 36 -0.85 3.24 -3.03
C ALA A 36 -0.67 2.98 -4.53
N GLN A 37 -1.15 1.82 -4.99
CA GLN A 37 -1.15 1.40 -6.40
C GLN A 37 -2.35 1.96 -7.18
N GLY A 38 -3.11 2.91 -6.61
CA GLY A 38 -4.22 3.60 -7.27
C GLY A 38 -5.56 2.86 -7.24
N GLN A 39 -5.67 1.74 -6.52
CA GLN A 39 -6.93 1.01 -6.40
C GLN A 39 -7.89 1.74 -5.45
N LEU A 40 -9.12 1.98 -5.90
CA LEU A 40 -10.16 2.65 -5.11
C LEU A 40 -11.17 1.68 -4.47
N ASP A 41 -11.19 0.44 -4.94
CA ASP A 41 -11.87 -0.69 -4.30
C ASP A 41 -10.77 -1.63 -3.78
N LEU A 42 -10.67 -1.77 -2.47
CA LEU A 42 -9.61 -2.48 -1.77
C LEU A 42 -10.02 -3.91 -1.39
N HIS A 43 -11.18 -4.38 -1.87
CA HIS A 43 -11.62 -5.73 -1.60
C HIS A 43 -10.77 -6.74 -2.38
N SER A 44 -10.27 -7.80 -1.73
CA SER A 44 -9.34 -8.76 -2.34
C SER A 44 -9.89 -9.50 -3.55
N ARG A 45 -11.22 -9.62 -3.69
CA ARG A 45 -11.82 -10.21 -4.88
C ARG A 45 -11.88 -9.26 -6.08
N ARG A 46 -11.82 -7.95 -5.85
CA ARG A 46 -12.00 -6.92 -6.89
C ARG A 46 -10.70 -6.26 -7.30
N SER A 47 -9.71 -6.27 -6.41
CA SER A 47 -8.37 -5.76 -6.67
C SER A 47 -7.32 -6.63 -5.98
N GLN A 48 -6.25 -6.90 -6.71
CA GLN A 48 -5.07 -7.59 -6.21
C GLN A 48 -3.92 -6.60 -6.01
N VAL A 49 -2.94 -7.02 -5.20
CA VAL A 49 -1.67 -6.29 -5.11
C VAL A 49 -0.85 -6.62 -6.34
N ASP A 50 -0.32 -5.59 -6.98
CA ASP A 50 0.71 -5.75 -7.99
C ASP A 50 2.06 -5.95 -7.31
N PHE A 51 2.54 -7.19 -7.32
CA PHE A 51 3.80 -7.55 -6.68
C PHE A 51 5.05 -7.07 -7.44
N ILE A 52 4.92 -6.81 -8.74
CA ILE A 52 6.00 -6.23 -9.54
C ILE A 52 6.18 -4.77 -9.11
N LEU A 53 5.10 -3.99 -9.09
CA LEU A 53 5.13 -2.61 -8.64
C LEU A 53 5.57 -2.49 -7.17
N LEU A 54 5.13 -3.42 -6.31
CA LEU A 54 5.60 -3.47 -4.93
C LEU A 54 7.11 -3.74 -4.84
N ALA A 55 7.65 -4.66 -5.65
CA ALA A 55 9.09 -4.92 -5.69
C ALA A 55 9.90 -3.72 -6.19
N GLU A 56 9.37 -2.95 -7.15
CA GLU A 56 9.99 -1.70 -7.60
C GLU A 56 10.04 -0.66 -6.48
N GLN A 57 8.94 -0.49 -5.73
CA GLN A 57 8.89 0.39 -4.56
C GLN A 57 9.90 -0.05 -3.48
N LEU A 58 10.02 -1.37 -3.23
CA LEU A 58 11.02 -1.89 -2.31
C LEU A 58 12.44 -1.55 -2.77
N ARG A 59 12.74 -1.71 -4.07
CA ARG A 59 14.04 -1.38 -4.65
C ARG A 59 14.38 0.09 -4.47
N GLU A 60 13.42 1.00 -4.70
CA GLU A 60 13.59 2.44 -4.46
C GLU A 60 13.91 2.77 -3.00
N LEU A 61 13.41 1.97 -2.07
CA LEU A 61 13.70 2.08 -0.63
C LEU A 61 15.03 1.42 -0.22
N GLY A 62 15.81 0.92 -1.17
CA GLY A 62 17.12 0.29 -0.93
C GLY A 62 17.06 -1.21 -0.62
N ALA A 63 15.96 -1.89 -0.95
CA ALA A 63 15.87 -3.33 -0.77
C ALA A 63 16.89 -4.07 -1.64
N THR A 64 17.43 -5.17 -1.11
CA THR A 64 18.34 -6.03 -1.87
C THR A 64 17.64 -6.65 -3.07
N SER A 65 18.40 -6.98 -4.12
CA SER A 65 17.84 -7.67 -5.29
C SER A 65 17.21 -9.01 -4.93
N LYS A 66 17.69 -9.67 -3.86
CA LYS A 66 17.08 -10.89 -3.32
C LYS A 66 15.67 -10.61 -2.79
N LEU A 67 15.50 -9.59 -1.95
CA LEU A 67 14.19 -9.24 -1.40
C LEU A 67 13.22 -8.78 -2.50
N CYS A 68 13.70 -8.04 -3.50
CA CYS A 68 12.87 -7.64 -4.64
C CYS A 68 12.38 -8.86 -5.45
N ARG A 69 13.26 -9.85 -5.71
CA ARG A 69 12.87 -11.10 -6.37
C ARG A 69 11.84 -11.89 -5.56
N GLN A 70 12.06 -12.02 -4.26
CA GLN A 70 11.10 -12.69 -3.38
C GLN A 70 9.75 -11.99 -3.38
N ALA A 71 9.73 -10.66 -3.36
CA ALA A 71 8.49 -9.88 -3.38
C ALA A 71 7.67 -10.10 -4.66
N MET A 72 8.33 -10.23 -5.82
CA MET A 72 7.65 -10.51 -7.11
C MET A 72 6.94 -11.87 -7.14
N GLU A 73 7.42 -12.84 -6.36
CA GLU A 73 6.88 -14.20 -6.28
C GLU A 73 5.96 -14.42 -5.07
N ALA A 74 5.64 -13.36 -4.32
CA ALA A 74 4.83 -13.47 -3.12
C ALA A 74 3.37 -13.79 -3.42
N ASN A 75 2.72 -14.53 -2.51
CA ASN A 75 1.29 -14.83 -2.60
C ASN A 75 0.45 -13.75 -1.92
N THR A 76 0.98 -13.12 -0.86
CA THR A 76 0.28 -12.07 -0.12
C THR A 76 1.17 -10.87 0.21
N ALA A 77 0.56 -9.68 0.31
CA ALA A 77 1.28 -8.49 0.75
C ALA A 77 1.86 -8.63 2.17
N ASN A 78 1.22 -9.40 3.04
CA ASN A 78 1.70 -9.63 4.40
C ASN A 78 2.98 -10.47 4.43
N GLU A 79 3.19 -11.39 3.49
CA GLU A 79 4.47 -12.11 3.35
C GLU A 79 5.62 -11.14 3.08
N VAL A 80 5.41 -10.22 2.13
CA VAL A 80 6.39 -9.17 1.80
C VAL A 80 6.70 -8.29 3.00
N LEU A 81 5.66 -7.88 3.76
CA LEU A 81 5.83 -7.12 5.00
C LEU A 81 6.66 -7.87 6.04
N ASN A 82 6.49 -9.19 6.15
CA ASN A 82 7.22 -10.01 7.11
C ASN A 82 8.70 -10.19 6.73
N TRP A 83 9.01 -10.41 5.46
CA TRP A 83 10.40 -10.53 5.01
C TRP A 83 11.20 -9.25 5.19
N HIS A 84 10.53 -8.12 5.03
CA HIS A 84 11.14 -6.84 5.28
C HIS A 84 11.63 -6.69 6.73
N LYS A 85 10.83 -7.10 7.73
CA LYS A 85 11.21 -7.02 9.15
C LYS A 85 12.49 -7.79 9.44
N MET A 86 12.76 -8.86 8.69
CA MET A 86 13.95 -9.69 8.82
C MET A 86 15.21 -9.06 8.17
N ASN A 87 15.06 -8.03 7.33
CA ASN A 87 16.17 -7.41 6.59
C ASN A 87 16.53 -6.00 7.09
N HIS A 88 16.00 -5.54 8.24
CA HIS A 88 16.24 -4.22 8.84
C HIS A 88 16.03 -2.99 7.95
N LEU A 89 15.42 -3.14 6.77
CA LEU A 89 14.88 -1.99 6.05
C LEU A 89 13.76 -1.37 6.93
N ARG A 90 13.40 -0.11 6.69
CA ARG A 90 12.23 0.55 7.30
C ARG A 90 11.18 0.82 6.21
N LEU A 91 10.13 0.00 6.13
CA LEU A 91 9.03 0.08 5.14
C LEU A 91 8.01 1.15 5.50
N GLN A 92 8.29 1.96 6.51
CA GLN A 92 7.42 3.01 7.04
C GLN A 92 7.08 4.10 6.01
N THR A 93 7.46 3.95 4.74
CA THR A 93 7.32 4.98 3.70
C THR A 93 7.01 4.43 2.30
N VAL A 94 6.29 3.32 2.14
CA VAL A 94 5.71 2.99 0.81
C VAL A 94 4.60 3.99 0.41
N LEU A 95 4.15 4.86 1.32
CA LEU A 95 2.97 5.72 1.12
C LEU A 95 3.24 7.22 1.00
N GLN A 96 4.50 7.67 0.94
CA GLN A 96 4.80 9.11 1.05
C GLN A 96 5.26 9.80 -0.24
N LYS A 97 4.96 9.25 -1.42
CA LYS A 97 5.18 9.96 -2.69
C LYS A 97 3.97 9.83 -3.62
N LYS A 98 3.08 10.83 -3.54
CA LYS A 98 2.20 11.42 -4.58
C LYS A 98 0.99 12.12 -3.94
N LEU A 99 1.25 13.06 -3.04
CA LEU A 99 0.22 14.01 -2.56
C LEU A 99 0.74 15.46 -2.55
N ASP A 100 1.79 15.72 -3.32
CA ASP A 100 2.17 17.08 -3.75
C ASP A 100 1.63 17.29 -5.18
#